data_AF-A0A523FZU7-F1
#
_entry.id   AF-A0A523FZU7-F1
#
_cell.length_a   1.000
_cell.length_b   1.000
_cell.length_c   1.000
_cell.angle_alpha   90.00
_cell.angle_beta   90.00
_cell.angle_gamma   90.00
#
_symmetry.space_group_name_H-M   'P 1'
#
loop_
_entity.id
_entity.type
_entity.pdbx_description
1 polymer ?
#
loop_
_entity_poly.entity_id
_entity_poly.type
_entity_poly.pdbx_seq_one_letter_code
_entity_poly.pdbx_strand_id
1 'polypeptide(L)'
;MKIIEHLLNAKKTLFSIEILPPLKGDSIDSLFTHLDPLMEFKPPFIDVTYHREEYVYKNRGNGLLEKKAIRKRPGTVGICAAIQNKYGIDTVPHIICGGFSLEETENALIDLNFLGIDNVLAIRGDAIKTEPRFVPDPDGHYYAIDLIDQVVNMNKGNYLDEELQNTYPTNFCVGVAGYPEKHFEAPNMKSDLKYLKKKIELGADYIVTQMFFDNKKYFDFVESCRAVGIEVPIIPGLKPITTKNQVNVLPSIFYIDIPEELSEAVEKCKDNQAARQVGIEWSIMQSKELMEFGVPSLHFYSMGKAEPVYRIAKELF
;
A
#
# COMPACT_ATOMS: atom_id res chain seq x y z
N MET A 1 -9.89 -15.58 -0.77
CA MET A 1 -8.75 -16.35 -0.22
C MET A 1 -7.83 -15.39 0.52
N LYS A 2 -7.12 -15.85 1.56
CA LYS A 2 -6.18 -14.97 2.27
C LYS A 2 -4.93 -14.74 1.42
N ILE A 3 -4.33 -13.55 1.52
CA ILE A 3 -3.10 -13.24 0.78
C ILE A 3 -1.99 -14.22 1.12
N ILE A 4 -1.81 -14.57 2.40
CA ILE A 4 -0.80 -15.54 2.82
C ILE A 4 -0.97 -16.91 2.14
N GLU A 5 -2.21 -17.34 1.87
CA GLU A 5 -2.50 -18.58 1.16
C GLU A 5 -2.12 -18.48 -0.31
N HIS A 6 -2.40 -17.34 -0.97
CA HIS A 6 -1.92 -17.08 -2.34
C HIS A 6 -0.40 -17.17 -2.43
N LEU A 7 0.30 -16.51 -1.50
CA LEU A 7 1.77 -16.45 -1.50
C LEU A 7 2.41 -17.82 -1.23
N LEU A 8 1.90 -18.59 -0.27
CA LEU A 8 2.45 -19.91 0.08
C LEU A 8 2.14 -20.99 -0.98
N ASN A 9 1.01 -20.86 -1.68
CA ASN A 9 0.63 -21.80 -2.75
C ASN A 9 1.22 -21.43 -4.13
N ALA A 10 1.91 -20.30 -4.24
CA ALA A 10 2.49 -19.83 -5.48
C ALA A 10 3.59 -20.78 -5.98
N LYS A 11 3.43 -21.27 -7.22
CA LYS A 11 4.47 -22.06 -7.92
C LYS A 11 5.42 -21.23 -8.77
N LYS A 12 5.05 -19.97 -9.01
CA LYS A 12 5.77 -18.94 -9.74
C LYS A 12 5.45 -17.60 -9.08
N THR A 13 6.31 -16.60 -9.28
CA THR A 13 6.05 -15.24 -8.80
C THR A 13 4.68 -14.75 -9.30
N LEU A 14 3.87 -14.21 -8.40
CA LEU A 14 2.53 -13.69 -8.69
C LEU A 14 2.57 -12.22 -9.12
N PHE A 15 1.60 -11.80 -9.91
CA PHE A 15 1.38 -10.40 -10.26
C PHE A 15 0.32 -9.79 -9.35
N SER A 16 0.64 -8.72 -8.62
CA SER A 16 -0.35 -7.94 -7.86
C SER A 16 -0.20 -6.45 -8.13
N ILE A 17 -1.27 -5.69 -7.87
CA ILE A 17 -1.32 -4.25 -8.17
C ILE A 17 -2.00 -3.48 -7.05
N GLU A 18 -1.58 -2.23 -6.87
CA GLU A 18 -2.26 -1.26 -6.04
C GLU A 18 -2.96 -0.21 -6.90
N ILE A 19 -4.17 0.17 -6.49
CA ILE A 19 -4.94 1.24 -7.12
C ILE A 19 -5.31 2.37 -6.15
N LEU A 20 -5.57 3.52 -6.75
CA LEU A 20 -6.14 4.68 -6.05
C LEU A 20 -7.66 4.65 -6.25
N PRO A 21 -8.48 4.76 -5.20
CA PRO A 21 -9.91 5.00 -5.35
C PRO A 21 -10.16 6.21 -6.25
N PRO A 22 -11.23 6.26 -7.06
CA PRO A 22 -11.52 7.41 -7.92
C PRO A 22 -11.71 8.71 -7.11
N LEU A 23 -11.58 9.87 -7.76
CA LEU A 23 -11.83 11.14 -7.08
C LEU A 23 -13.32 11.29 -6.75
N LYS A 24 -13.64 12.07 -5.71
CA LYS A 24 -15.02 12.40 -5.37
C LYS A 24 -15.66 13.15 -6.54
N GLY A 25 -16.75 12.58 -7.06
CA GLY A 25 -17.47 13.09 -8.22
C GLY A 25 -17.09 12.42 -9.54
N ASP A 26 -16.10 11.52 -9.53
CA ASP A 26 -15.76 10.67 -10.68
C ASP A 26 -16.56 9.34 -10.66
N SER A 27 -16.62 8.65 -11.79
CA SER A 27 -17.31 7.35 -11.93
C SER A 27 -16.41 6.19 -11.51
N ILE A 28 -17.02 5.09 -11.04
CA ILE A 28 -16.33 3.80 -10.88
C ILE A 28 -15.79 3.26 -12.22
N ASP A 29 -16.36 3.69 -13.35
CA ASP A 29 -15.90 3.29 -14.68
C ASP A 29 -14.46 3.73 -14.95
N SER A 30 -14.00 4.84 -14.35
CA SER A 30 -12.61 5.29 -14.50
C SER A 30 -11.64 4.30 -13.86
N LEU A 31 -12.01 3.73 -12.70
CA LEU A 31 -11.29 2.65 -12.04
C LEU A 31 -11.31 1.38 -12.91
N PHE A 32 -12.47 0.99 -13.43
CA PHE A 32 -12.60 -0.20 -14.25
C PHE A 32 -11.84 -0.11 -15.57
N THR A 33 -11.84 1.05 -16.22
CA THR A 33 -11.05 1.28 -17.44
C THR A 33 -9.55 1.06 -17.20
N HIS A 34 -9.08 1.38 -15.99
CA HIS A 34 -7.70 1.16 -15.59
C HIS A 34 -7.42 -0.32 -15.24
N LEU A 35 -8.38 -1.02 -14.62
CA LEU A 35 -8.23 -2.41 -14.20
C LEU A 35 -8.43 -3.42 -15.34
N ASP A 36 -9.40 -3.20 -16.23
CA ASP A 36 -9.82 -4.16 -17.26
C ASP A 36 -8.63 -4.73 -18.08
N PRO A 37 -7.67 -3.92 -18.58
CA PRO A 37 -6.51 -4.45 -19.30
C PRO A 37 -5.60 -5.33 -18.45
N LEU A 38 -5.51 -5.05 -17.13
CA LEU A 38 -4.61 -5.76 -16.22
C LEU A 38 -5.19 -7.12 -15.78
N MET A 39 -6.49 -7.35 -15.98
CA MET A 39 -7.14 -8.62 -15.65
C MET A 39 -6.67 -9.77 -16.56
N GLU A 40 -6.08 -9.46 -17.72
CA GLU A 40 -5.42 -10.43 -18.61
C GLU A 40 -4.38 -11.27 -17.84
N PHE A 41 -3.67 -10.67 -16.88
CA PHE A 41 -2.62 -11.30 -16.08
C PHE A 41 -3.15 -12.00 -14.83
N LYS A 42 -4.46 -12.01 -14.62
CA LYS A 42 -5.16 -12.72 -13.52
C LYS A 42 -4.53 -12.45 -12.14
N PRO A 43 -4.43 -11.17 -11.70
CA PRO A 43 -3.89 -10.87 -10.39
C PRO A 43 -4.72 -11.59 -9.32
N PRO A 44 -4.10 -12.34 -8.38
CA PRO A 44 -4.84 -13.05 -7.35
C PRO A 44 -5.42 -12.08 -6.31
N PHE A 45 -4.82 -10.88 -6.19
CA PHE A 45 -5.31 -9.82 -5.32
C PHE A 45 -4.98 -8.42 -5.83
N ILE A 46 -5.76 -7.44 -5.39
CA ILE A 46 -5.61 -6.01 -5.69
C ILE A 46 -5.69 -5.19 -4.40
N ASP A 47 -4.68 -4.36 -4.18
CA ASP A 47 -4.65 -3.44 -3.04
C ASP A 47 -5.39 -2.15 -3.38
N VAL A 48 -6.19 -1.67 -2.43
CA VAL A 48 -6.98 -0.44 -2.58
C VAL A 48 -6.54 0.53 -1.50
N THR A 49 -5.84 1.58 -1.93
CA THR A 49 -5.33 2.60 -1.02
C THR A 49 -6.43 3.31 -0.24
N TYR A 50 -6.04 3.93 0.87
CA TYR A 50 -6.87 4.82 1.64
C TYR A 50 -6.17 6.18 1.78
N HIS A 51 -6.95 7.25 1.68
CA HIS A 51 -6.46 8.61 1.92
C HIS A 51 -7.27 9.27 3.03
N ARG A 52 -6.58 9.69 4.09
CA ARG A 52 -7.18 10.48 5.17
C ARG A 52 -7.71 11.81 4.64
N GLU A 53 -8.56 12.45 5.43
CA GLU A 53 -9.02 13.80 5.14
C GLU A 53 -7.88 14.80 5.07
N GLU A 54 -8.00 15.76 4.16
CA GLU A 54 -7.13 16.94 4.09
C GLU A 54 -7.91 18.14 4.63
N TYR A 55 -7.19 19.15 5.14
CA TYR A 55 -7.81 20.42 5.52
C TYR A 55 -7.52 21.50 4.49
N VAL A 56 -8.58 22.17 4.05
CA VAL A 56 -8.48 23.39 3.23
C VAL A 56 -8.99 24.57 4.05
N TYR A 57 -8.21 25.65 4.04
CA TYR A 57 -8.61 26.92 4.62
C TYR A 57 -9.38 27.72 3.57
N LYS A 58 -10.68 27.91 3.78
CA LYS A 58 -11.52 28.75 2.93
C LYS A 58 -11.53 30.17 3.45
N ASN A 59 -11.15 31.12 2.61
CA ASN A 59 -11.29 32.54 2.93
C ASN A 59 -12.77 32.93 2.89
N ARG A 60 -13.31 33.34 4.05
CA ARG A 60 -14.70 33.80 4.21
C ARG A 60 -14.85 35.32 4.10
N GLY A 61 -13.77 36.04 3.77
CA GLY A 61 -13.70 37.50 3.79
C GLY A 61 -13.24 38.04 5.14
N ASN A 62 -12.88 39.32 5.20
CA ASN A 62 -12.48 40.03 6.44
C ASN A 62 -11.35 39.35 7.25
N GLY A 63 -10.47 38.60 6.59
CA GLY A 63 -9.38 37.86 7.24
C GLY A 63 -9.79 36.55 7.92
N LEU A 64 -11.07 36.16 7.87
CA LEU A 64 -11.55 34.90 8.43
C LEU A 64 -11.20 33.73 7.51
N LEU A 65 -10.44 32.78 8.05
CA LEU A 65 -10.16 31.49 7.43
C LEU A 65 -10.97 30.40 8.13
N GLU A 66 -11.81 29.71 7.39
CA GLU A 66 -12.53 28.54 7.87
C GLU A 66 -11.72 27.29 7.52
N LYS A 67 -11.29 26.53 8.54
CA LYS A 67 -10.69 25.21 8.35
C LYS A 67 -11.81 24.22 8.00
N LYS A 68 -11.79 23.65 6.80
CA LYS A 68 -12.73 22.63 6.36
C LYS A 68 -12.03 21.33 6.05
N ALA A 69 -12.45 20.25 6.70
CA ALA A 69 -12.08 18.89 6.34
C ALA A 69 -12.68 18.51 4.98
N ILE A 70 -11.86 17.96 4.09
CA ILE A 70 -12.26 17.44 2.79
C ILE A 70 -11.70 16.03 2.60
N ARG A 71 -12.57 15.11 2.19
CA ARG A 71 -12.16 13.79 1.69
C ARG A 71 -12.24 13.79 0.17
N LYS A 72 -11.08 13.70 -0.49
CA LYS A 72 -10.97 13.79 -1.95
C LYS A 72 -11.39 12.53 -2.66
N ARG A 73 -11.32 11.38 -2.01
CA ARG A 73 -11.64 10.07 -2.56
C ARG A 73 -12.63 9.36 -1.63
N PRO A 74 -13.68 8.71 -2.14
CA PRO A 74 -14.66 8.02 -1.30
C PRO A 74 -14.01 6.82 -0.59
N GLY A 75 -14.73 6.26 0.39
CA GLY A 75 -14.20 5.20 1.25
C GLY A 75 -13.83 3.92 0.49
N THR A 76 -12.79 3.25 0.98
CA THR A 76 -12.17 2.06 0.37
C THR A 76 -13.09 0.83 0.35
N VAL A 77 -13.95 0.66 1.37
CA VAL A 77 -14.87 -0.49 1.51
C VAL A 77 -15.73 -0.72 0.26
N GLY A 78 -16.41 0.34 -0.21
CA GLY A 78 -17.28 0.24 -1.40
C GLY A 78 -16.53 -0.06 -2.69
N ILE A 79 -15.28 0.42 -2.81
CA ILE A 79 -14.41 0.12 -3.97
C ILE A 79 -13.98 -1.34 -3.95
N CYS A 80 -13.59 -1.87 -2.79
CA CYS A 80 -13.25 -3.28 -2.60
C CYS A 80 -14.43 -4.18 -2.97
N ALA A 81 -15.63 -3.88 -2.48
CA ALA A 81 -16.85 -4.62 -2.83
C ALA A 81 -17.12 -4.62 -4.34
N ALA A 82 -16.96 -3.47 -5.00
CA ALA A 82 -17.17 -3.34 -6.45
C ALA A 82 -16.16 -4.16 -7.26
N ILE A 83 -14.88 -4.17 -6.85
CA ILE A 83 -13.83 -4.97 -7.50
C ILE A 83 -14.10 -6.47 -7.32
N GLN A 84 -14.38 -6.92 -6.09
CA GLN A 84 -14.72 -8.32 -5.81
C GLN A 84 -15.94 -8.78 -6.61
N ASN A 85 -17.01 -7.98 -6.63
CA ASN A 85 -18.23 -8.35 -7.35
C ASN A 85 -18.03 -8.43 -8.87
N LYS A 86 -17.25 -7.51 -9.44
CA LYS A 86 -17.03 -7.47 -10.90
C LYS A 86 -16.03 -8.52 -11.38
N TYR A 87 -14.91 -8.70 -10.66
CA TYR A 87 -13.78 -9.49 -11.15
C TYR A 87 -13.58 -10.81 -10.40
N GLY A 88 -14.22 -11.01 -9.24
CA GLY A 88 -14.00 -12.19 -8.39
C GLY A 88 -12.58 -12.27 -7.81
N ILE A 89 -11.92 -11.12 -7.65
CA ILE A 89 -10.53 -11.00 -7.18
C ILE A 89 -10.52 -10.57 -5.71
N ASP A 90 -9.65 -11.16 -4.91
CA ASP A 90 -9.46 -10.77 -3.52
C ASP A 90 -8.96 -9.33 -3.43
N THR A 91 -9.55 -8.52 -2.55
CA THR A 91 -9.13 -7.13 -2.37
C THR A 91 -8.43 -6.96 -1.03
N VAL A 92 -7.46 -6.05 -1.01
CA VAL A 92 -6.70 -5.67 0.19
C VAL A 92 -6.92 -4.18 0.45
N PRO A 93 -8.00 -3.81 1.17
CA PRO A 93 -8.15 -2.44 1.67
C PRO A 93 -6.98 -2.04 2.55
N HIS A 94 -6.42 -0.86 2.29
CA HIS A 94 -5.54 -0.22 3.25
C HIS A 94 -6.38 0.33 4.40
N ILE A 95 -6.02 -0.02 5.63
CA ILE A 95 -6.59 0.56 6.84
C ILE A 95 -5.50 1.40 7.49
N ILE A 96 -5.81 2.67 7.73
CA ILE A 96 -4.86 3.67 8.23
C ILE A 96 -5.28 4.19 9.60
N CYS A 97 -4.31 4.60 10.40
CA CYS A 97 -4.56 5.25 11.69
C CYS A 97 -5.02 6.72 11.55
N GLY A 98 -4.76 7.35 10.40
CA GLY A 98 -5.00 8.78 10.20
C GLY A 98 -6.46 9.14 9.95
N GLY A 99 -7.05 9.93 10.85
CA GLY A 99 -8.38 10.52 10.67
C GLY A 99 -9.55 9.56 10.91
N PHE A 100 -9.34 8.56 11.77
CA PHE A 100 -10.36 7.63 12.25
C PHE A 100 -10.21 7.45 13.76
N SER A 101 -11.33 7.38 14.46
CA SER A 101 -11.33 6.84 15.83
C SER A 101 -11.17 5.32 15.83
N LEU A 102 -10.94 4.75 17.01
CA LEU A 102 -10.94 3.30 17.23
C LEU A 102 -12.27 2.66 16.78
N GLU A 103 -13.39 3.31 17.09
CA GLU A 103 -14.74 2.85 16.77
C GLU A 103 -15.03 2.94 15.26
N GLU A 104 -14.63 4.02 14.60
CA GLU A 104 -14.76 4.13 13.14
C GLU A 104 -13.91 3.07 12.41
N THR A 105 -12.74 2.75 12.97
CA THR A 105 -11.87 1.67 12.48
C THR A 105 -12.54 0.31 12.65
N GLU A 106 -13.12 0.02 13.82
CA GLU A 106 -13.83 -1.23 14.09
C GLU A 106 -15.03 -1.42 13.15
N ASN A 107 -15.83 -0.37 12.96
CA ASN A 107 -16.98 -0.40 12.07
C ASN A 107 -16.56 -0.67 10.61
N ALA A 108 -15.49 -0.04 10.13
CA ALA A 108 -14.97 -0.30 8.79
C ALA A 108 -14.48 -1.76 8.62
N LEU A 109 -13.84 -2.32 9.65
CA LEU A 109 -13.42 -3.72 9.65
C LEU A 109 -14.63 -4.67 9.68
N ILE A 110 -15.67 -4.37 10.45
CA ILE A 110 -16.93 -5.15 10.45
C ILE A 110 -17.57 -5.13 9.05
N ASP A 111 -17.66 -3.97 8.41
CA ASP A 111 -18.21 -3.84 7.05
C ASP A 111 -17.43 -4.71 6.04
N LEU A 112 -16.10 -4.71 6.12
CA LEU A 112 -15.24 -5.56 5.28
C LEU A 112 -15.51 -7.05 5.53
N ASN A 113 -15.66 -7.46 6.79
CA ASN A 113 -15.97 -8.84 7.12
C ASN A 113 -17.35 -9.28 6.60
N PHE A 114 -18.37 -8.42 6.68
CA PHE A 114 -19.69 -8.69 6.10
C PHE A 114 -19.65 -8.87 4.58
N LEU A 115 -18.70 -8.23 3.90
CA LEU A 115 -18.47 -8.38 2.46
C LEU A 115 -17.62 -9.61 2.11
N GLY A 116 -17.11 -10.36 3.09
CA GLY A 116 -16.18 -11.47 2.88
C GLY A 116 -14.79 -11.02 2.44
N ILE A 117 -14.41 -9.79 2.78
CA ILE A 117 -13.05 -9.27 2.55
C ILE A 117 -12.23 -9.60 3.80
N ASP A 118 -11.47 -10.69 3.74
CA ASP A 118 -10.65 -11.17 4.85
C ASP A 118 -9.19 -10.73 4.76
N ASN A 119 -8.87 -9.66 4.01
CA ASN A 119 -7.50 -9.18 3.85
C ASN A 119 -7.44 -7.67 4.14
N VAL A 120 -6.43 -7.24 4.89
CA VAL A 120 -6.20 -5.80 5.15
C VAL A 120 -4.71 -5.51 5.08
N LEU A 121 -4.35 -4.31 4.62
CA LEU A 121 -3.01 -3.76 4.79
C LEU A 121 -3.06 -2.70 5.90
N ALA A 122 -2.55 -3.06 7.09
CA ALA A 122 -2.57 -2.20 8.26
C ALA A 122 -1.31 -1.30 8.29
N ILE A 123 -1.52 0.00 8.14
CA ILE A 123 -0.45 1.00 8.06
C ILE A 123 -0.80 2.25 8.88
N ARG A 124 0.20 3.05 9.24
CA ARG A 124 -0.06 4.29 10.00
C ARG A 124 -0.75 5.34 9.13
N GLY A 125 -0.34 5.42 7.88
CA GLY A 125 -0.65 6.54 6.99
C GLY A 125 0.28 7.73 7.22
N ASP A 126 0.10 8.74 6.38
CA ASP A 126 0.95 9.92 6.32
C ASP A 126 0.45 11.06 7.22
N ALA A 127 1.36 11.96 7.57
CA ALA A 127 1.01 13.26 8.11
C ALA A 127 0.23 14.07 7.07
N ILE A 128 -0.69 14.94 7.53
CA ILE A 128 -1.27 15.93 6.62
C ILE A 128 -0.21 16.94 6.20
N LYS A 129 -0.37 17.57 5.03
CA LYS A 129 0.65 18.47 4.45
C LYS A 129 1.05 19.65 5.36
N THR A 130 0.19 20.05 6.28
CA THR A 130 0.43 21.15 7.21
C THR A 130 1.16 20.73 8.48
N GLU A 131 1.41 19.43 8.66
CA GLU A 131 2.04 18.87 9.85
C GLU A 131 3.34 18.15 9.47
N PRO A 132 4.45 18.39 10.19
CA PRO A 132 5.73 17.76 9.88
C PRO A 132 5.80 16.30 10.33
N ARG A 133 4.86 15.85 11.16
CA ARG A 133 4.77 14.50 11.72
C ARG A 133 3.34 14.06 11.79
N PHE A 134 3.13 12.74 11.78
CA PHE A 134 1.81 12.17 11.94
C PHE A 134 1.20 12.55 13.29
N VAL A 135 -0.03 13.05 13.25
CA VAL A 135 -0.89 13.25 14.41
C VAL A 135 -2.17 12.42 14.19
N PRO A 136 -2.52 11.54 15.14
CA PRO A 136 -3.74 10.74 15.06
C PRO A 136 -4.98 11.56 15.39
N ASP A 137 -6.14 10.96 15.18
CA ASP A 137 -7.37 11.40 15.85
C ASP A 137 -7.18 11.29 17.39
N PRO A 138 -7.77 12.18 18.21
CA PRO A 138 -7.69 12.08 19.67
C PRO A 138 -8.10 10.71 20.22
N ASP A 139 -9.09 10.07 19.58
CA ASP A 139 -9.61 8.76 19.95
C ASP A 139 -9.18 7.69 18.93
N GLY A 140 -8.03 7.87 18.27
CA GLY A 140 -7.51 6.99 17.24
C GLY A 140 -6.15 6.38 17.56
N HIS A 141 -5.68 5.50 16.68
CA HIS A 141 -4.37 4.84 16.80
C HIS A 141 -3.22 5.79 16.50
N TYR A 142 -2.15 5.75 17.28
CA TYR A 142 -0.95 6.53 16.97
C TYR A 142 -0.03 5.79 15.99
N TYR A 143 0.13 4.47 16.17
CA TYR A 143 1.02 3.64 15.38
C TYR A 143 0.26 2.50 14.70
N ALA A 144 0.80 2.02 13.58
CA ALA A 144 0.27 0.84 12.89
C ALA A 144 0.22 -0.41 13.80
N ILE A 145 1.08 -0.46 14.83
CA ILE A 145 1.12 -1.58 15.78
C ILE A 145 -0.17 -1.67 16.61
N ASP A 146 -0.74 -0.51 16.98
CA ASP A 146 -1.97 -0.40 17.76
C ASP A 146 -3.18 -0.83 16.90
N LEU A 147 -3.17 -0.44 15.62
CA LEU A 147 -4.15 -0.88 14.63
C LEU A 147 -4.10 -2.40 14.41
N ILE A 148 -2.89 -2.99 14.30
CA ILE A 148 -2.74 -4.45 14.15
C ILE A 148 -3.29 -5.16 15.39
N ASP A 149 -3.01 -4.64 16.60
CA ASP A 149 -3.53 -5.23 17.83
C ASP A 149 -5.07 -5.24 17.85
N GLN A 150 -5.72 -4.15 17.42
CA GLN A 150 -7.18 -4.12 17.29
C GLN A 150 -7.69 -5.18 16.30
N VAL A 151 -7.11 -5.27 15.10
CA VAL A 151 -7.51 -6.28 14.09
C VAL A 151 -7.32 -7.71 14.63
N VAL A 152 -6.22 -7.96 15.33
CA VAL A 152 -5.92 -9.28 15.92
C VAL A 152 -6.87 -9.61 17.09
N ASN A 153 -7.31 -8.61 17.86
CA ASN A 153 -8.32 -8.80 18.89
C ASN A 153 -9.70 -9.11 18.29
N MET A 154 -10.09 -8.42 17.21
CA MET A 154 -11.31 -8.75 16.48
C MET A 154 -11.27 -10.16 15.89
N ASN A 155 -10.09 -10.62 15.42
CA ASN A 155 -9.90 -12.00 14.96
C ASN A 155 -10.07 -13.04 16.08
N LYS A 156 -10.00 -12.63 17.35
CA LYS A 156 -10.29 -13.46 18.53
C LYS A 156 -11.73 -13.30 19.02
N GLY A 157 -12.53 -12.46 18.37
CA GLY A 157 -13.89 -12.11 18.78
C GLY A 157 -13.94 -11.07 19.92
N ASN A 158 -12.84 -10.35 20.17
CA ASN A 158 -12.77 -9.28 21.15
C ASN A 158 -12.94 -7.93 20.43
N TYR A 159 -13.99 -7.21 20.79
CA TYR A 159 -14.37 -5.92 20.24
C TYR A 159 -14.18 -4.83 21.28
N LEU A 160 -14.24 -3.56 20.87
CA LEU A 160 -14.07 -2.41 21.77
C LEU A 160 -15.17 -2.32 22.83
N ASP A 161 -16.41 -2.67 22.47
CA ASP A 161 -17.54 -2.67 23.40
C ASP A 161 -17.56 -3.94 24.25
N GLU A 162 -17.16 -3.79 25.51
CA GLU A 162 -17.11 -4.87 26.52
C GLU A 162 -18.50 -5.42 26.89
N GLU A 163 -19.59 -4.71 26.59
CA GLU A 163 -20.96 -5.15 26.90
C GLU A 163 -21.53 -6.11 25.86
N LEU A 164 -20.85 -6.31 24.72
CA LEU A 164 -21.29 -7.21 23.65
C LEU A 164 -21.41 -8.65 24.12
N GLN A 165 -22.65 -9.19 24.08
CA GLN A 165 -22.96 -10.53 24.58
C GLN A 165 -22.77 -11.65 23.53
N ASN A 166 -22.77 -11.32 22.24
CA ASN A 166 -22.72 -12.28 21.14
C ASN A 166 -21.72 -11.83 20.07
N THR A 167 -20.43 -11.92 20.38
CA THR A 167 -19.37 -11.56 19.44
C THR A 167 -19.06 -12.72 18.47
N TYR A 168 -18.58 -12.37 17.28
CA TYR A 168 -18.15 -13.33 16.27
C TYR A 168 -16.69 -13.02 15.89
N PRO A 169 -15.76 -13.99 15.88
CA PRO A 169 -14.39 -13.71 15.51
C PRO A 169 -14.29 -13.36 14.01
N THR A 170 -13.64 -12.25 13.69
CA THR A 170 -13.21 -11.99 12.31
C THR A 170 -12.07 -12.94 11.93
N ASN A 171 -11.62 -12.90 10.69
CA ASN A 171 -10.54 -13.78 10.23
C ASN A 171 -9.58 -13.09 9.26
N PHE A 172 -9.22 -11.84 9.53
CA PHE A 172 -8.35 -11.06 8.66
C PHE A 172 -6.94 -11.66 8.52
N CYS A 173 -6.44 -11.67 7.29
CA CYS A 173 -5.02 -11.73 6.96
C CYS A 173 -4.46 -10.30 6.93
N VAL A 174 -3.42 -10.05 7.74
CA VAL A 174 -2.89 -8.71 8.00
C VAL A 174 -1.56 -8.52 7.30
N GLY A 175 -1.54 -7.69 6.26
CA GLY A 175 -0.30 -7.19 5.66
C GLY A 175 0.21 -5.94 6.37
N VAL A 176 1.52 -5.70 6.32
CA VAL A 176 2.15 -4.47 6.84
C VAL A 176 3.17 -3.89 5.87
N ALA A 177 3.41 -2.58 5.98
CA ALA A 177 4.48 -1.92 5.22
C ALA A 177 5.89 -2.25 5.79
N GLY A 178 6.86 -2.47 4.89
CA GLY A 178 8.29 -2.52 5.17
C GLY A 178 9.06 -1.49 4.36
N TYR A 179 10.24 -1.06 4.81
CA TYR A 179 11.01 0.01 4.15
C TYR A 179 12.45 -0.46 3.88
N PRO A 180 12.77 -0.86 2.64
CA PRO A 180 14.12 -1.32 2.28
C PRO A 180 15.20 -0.27 2.54
N GLU A 181 14.82 1.01 2.51
CA GLU A 181 15.70 2.16 2.72
C GLU A 181 15.42 2.89 4.05
N LYS A 182 14.75 2.22 5.00
CA LYS A 182 14.32 2.72 6.31
C LYS A 182 13.20 3.78 6.24
N HIS A 183 12.20 3.67 7.11
CA HIS A 183 11.20 4.73 7.28
C HIS A 183 11.88 6.07 7.64
N PHE A 184 11.50 7.18 7.01
CA PHE A 184 12.20 8.47 7.18
C PHE A 184 12.23 8.97 8.63
N GLU A 185 11.18 8.73 9.42
CA GLU A 185 11.14 9.08 10.84
C GLU A 185 11.97 8.15 11.75
N ALA A 186 12.40 6.98 11.26
CA ALA A 186 13.21 6.08 12.07
C ALA A 186 14.65 6.61 12.18
N PRO A 187 15.32 6.52 13.34
CA PRO A 187 16.67 7.04 13.51
C PRO A 187 17.73 6.24 12.73
N ASN A 188 17.47 4.95 12.47
CA ASN A 188 18.33 4.06 11.69
C ASN A 188 17.56 2.76 11.33
N MET A 189 18.13 1.98 10.41
CA MET A 189 17.55 0.73 9.92
C MET A 189 17.30 -0.30 11.02
N LYS A 190 18.21 -0.42 12.00
CA LYS A 190 18.05 -1.34 13.13
C LYS A 190 16.81 -1.01 13.97
N SER A 191 16.54 0.27 14.21
CA SER A 191 15.33 0.70 14.91
C SER A 191 14.08 0.41 14.08
N ASP A 192 14.12 0.64 12.77
CA ASP A 192 12.98 0.38 11.89
C ASP A 192 12.63 -1.12 11.84
N LEU A 193 13.63 -1.98 11.66
CA LEU A 193 13.49 -3.44 11.71
C LEU A 193 12.97 -3.94 13.06
N LYS A 194 13.36 -3.32 14.18
CA LYS A 194 12.82 -3.67 15.51
C LYS A 194 11.30 -3.50 15.54
N TYR A 195 10.77 -2.40 15.01
CA TYR A 195 9.32 -2.17 14.99
C TYR A 195 8.61 -3.01 13.93
N LEU A 196 9.25 -3.26 12.79
CA LEU A 196 8.75 -4.23 11.81
C LEU A 196 8.59 -5.61 12.45
N LYS A 197 9.61 -6.12 13.15
CA LYS A 197 9.54 -7.39 13.87
C LYS A 197 8.39 -7.43 14.86
N LYS A 198 8.20 -6.37 15.65
CA LYS A 198 7.06 -6.27 16.59
C LYS A 198 5.70 -6.38 15.89
N LYS A 199 5.54 -5.77 14.72
CA LYS A 199 4.29 -5.90 13.93
C LYS A 199 4.04 -7.35 13.52
N ILE A 200 5.09 -8.07 13.12
CA ILE A 200 5.01 -9.51 12.80
C ILE A 200 4.67 -10.33 14.04
N GLU A 201 5.35 -10.09 15.17
CA GLU A 201 5.10 -10.79 16.44
C GLU A 201 3.67 -10.62 16.96
N LEU A 202 3.00 -9.51 16.64
CA LEU A 202 1.59 -9.31 16.99
C LEU A 202 0.60 -10.06 16.11
N GLY A 203 1.02 -10.53 14.93
CA GLY A 203 0.16 -11.31 14.03
C GLY A 203 0.02 -10.76 12.62
N ALA A 204 0.94 -9.91 12.14
CA ALA A 204 1.01 -9.60 10.72
C ALA A 204 1.56 -10.79 9.92
N ASP A 205 0.89 -11.15 8.82
CA ASP A 205 1.11 -12.36 8.03
C ASP A 205 2.11 -12.18 6.87
N TYR A 206 2.24 -10.96 6.35
CA TYR A 206 3.16 -10.65 5.24
C TYR A 206 3.56 -9.18 5.22
N ILE A 207 4.62 -8.88 4.47
CA ILE A 207 5.16 -7.53 4.30
C ILE A 207 5.03 -7.10 2.85
N VAL A 208 4.57 -5.88 2.60
CA VAL A 208 4.71 -5.20 1.29
C VAL A 208 5.72 -4.08 1.47
N THR A 209 6.77 -4.05 0.66
CA THR A 209 7.81 -3.01 0.79
C THR A 209 7.37 -1.71 0.15
N GLN A 210 7.80 -0.58 0.69
CA GLN A 210 7.86 0.67 -0.06
C GLN A 210 8.61 0.47 -1.39
N MET A 211 8.32 1.32 -2.38
CA MET A 211 9.03 1.34 -3.65
C MET A 211 10.53 1.53 -3.47
N PHE A 212 11.31 0.89 -4.32
CA PHE A 212 12.76 1.04 -4.41
C PHE A 212 13.16 0.91 -5.89
N PHE A 213 14.30 1.48 -6.27
CA PHE A 213 14.79 1.44 -7.64
C PHE A 213 16.11 0.66 -7.81
N ASP A 214 16.73 0.27 -6.69
CA ASP A 214 17.91 -0.60 -6.62
C ASP A 214 17.54 -1.91 -5.91
N ASN A 215 17.62 -3.03 -6.63
CA ASN A 215 17.31 -4.36 -6.11
C ASN A 215 18.21 -4.77 -4.94
N LYS A 216 19.43 -4.24 -4.85
CA LYS A 216 20.32 -4.51 -3.73
C LYS A 216 19.70 -4.05 -2.40
N LYS A 217 18.99 -2.92 -2.39
CA LYS A 217 18.29 -2.42 -1.19
C LYS A 217 17.24 -3.43 -0.69
N TYR A 218 16.51 -4.04 -1.61
CA TYR A 218 15.53 -5.08 -1.28
C TYR A 218 16.22 -6.37 -0.78
N PHE A 219 17.27 -6.84 -1.44
CA PHE A 219 18.00 -8.04 -1.02
C PHE A 219 18.63 -7.87 0.37
N ASP A 220 19.32 -6.76 0.62
CA ASP A 220 19.89 -6.42 1.93
C ASP A 220 18.80 -6.32 3.01
N PHE A 221 17.63 -5.79 2.67
CA PHE A 221 16.47 -5.72 3.57
C PHE A 221 15.91 -7.09 3.92
N VAL A 222 15.76 -7.99 2.93
CA VAL A 222 15.34 -9.38 3.15
C VAL A 222 16.34 -10.09 4.07
N GLU A 223 17.65 -10.01 3.77
CA GLU A 223 18.70 -10.60 4.61
C GLU A 223 18.62 -10.06 6.06
N SER A 224 18.47 -8.75 6.22
CA SER A 224 18.34 -8.13 7.54
C SER A 224 17.07 -8.58 8.29
N CYS A 225 15.96 -8.80 7.58
CA CYS A 225 14.73 -9.34 8.15
C CYS A 225 14.93 -10.78 8.64
N ARG A 226 15.53 -11.64 7.82
CA ARG A 226 15.84 -13.05 8.19
C ARG A 226 16.81 -13.10 9.37
N ALA A 227 17.83 -12.24 9.41
CA ALA A 227 18.79 -12.17 10.51
C ALA A 227 18.16 -11.85 11.88
N VAL A 228 16.98 -11.21 11.91
CA VAL A 228 16.22 -10.94 13.14
C VAL A 228 15.04 -11.90 13.34
N GLY A 229 14.89 -12.93 12.50
CA GLY A 229 13.87 -13.97 12.61
C GLY A 229 12.49 -13.58 12.09
N ILE A 230 12.40 -12.59 11.19
CA ILE A 230 11.17 -12.34 10.43
C ILE A 230 11.15 -13.35 9.28
N GLU A 231 10.21 -14.30 9.30
CA GLU A 231 10.12 -15.38 8.29
C GLU A 231 8.92 -15.25 7.34
N VAL A 232 8.02 -14.29 7.60
CA VAL A 232 6.86 -14.06 6.73
C VAL A 232 7.30 -13.67 5.29
N PRO A 233 6.43 -13.90 4.27
CA PRO A 233 6.68 -13.43 2.92
C PRO A 233 6.88 -11.92 2.84
N ILE A 234 7.82 -11.49 2.00
CA ILE A 234 8.14 -10.08 1.75
C ILE A 234 7.92 -9.80 0.27
N ILE A 235 6.93 -8.99 -0.05
CA ILE A 235 6.54 -8.63 -1.41
C ILE A 235 7.24 -7.32 -1.80
N PRO A 236 8.10 -7.29 -2.85
CA PRO A 236 8.65 -6.06 -3.37
C PRO A 236 7.56 -5.17 -4.00
N GLY A 237 7.45 -3.94 -3.51
CA GLY A 237 6.66 -2.88 -4.13
C GLY A 237 7.45 -2.18 -5.23
N LEU A 238 6.89 -2.09 -6.43
CA LEU A 238 7.55 -1.56 -7.62
C LEU A 238 6.78 -0.41 -8.25
N LYS A 239 7.49 0.65 -8.61
CA LYS A 239 6.90 1.82 -9.27
C LYS A 239 7.62 2.16 -10.57
N PRO A 240 6.98 1.99 -11.74
CA PRO A 240 7.54 2.48 -12.98
C PRO A 240 7.63 4.00 -13.02
N ILE A 241 8.77 4.52 -13.51
CA ILE A 241 8.90 5.93 -13.86
C ILE A 241 8.10 6.22 -15.13
N THR A 242 7.32 7.30 -15.10
CA THR A 242 6.38 7.68 -16.17
C THR A 242 6.53 9.13 -16.64
N THR A 243 7.29 9.94 -15.89
CA THR A 243 7.61 11.34 -16.23
C THR A 243 9.04 11.66 -15.81
N LYS A 244 9.69 12.59 -16.52
CA LYS A 244 11.06 13.03 -16.20
C LYS A 244 11.18 13.55 -14.77
N ASN A 245 10.18 14.30 -14.29
CA ASN A 245 10.23 14.91 -12.98
C ASN A 245 10.20 13.91 -11.80
N GLN A 246 9.83 12.64 -12.04
CA GLN A 246 9.74 11.65 -10.98
C GLN A 246 11.10 11.29 -10.37
N VAL A 247 12.21 11.39 -11.11
CA VAL A 247 13.55 11.16 -10.52
C VAL A 247 13.91 12.18 -9.44
N ASN A 248 13.30 13.38 -9.47
CA ASN A 248 13.52 14.41 -8.46
C ASN A 248 12.47 14.34 -7.33
N VAL A 249 11.21 14.11 -7.70
CA VAL A 249 10.10 14.18 -6.74
C VAL A 249 9.99 12.92 -5.89
N LEU A 250 10.25 11.74 -6.42
CA LEU A 250 10.08 10.49 -5.65
C LEU A 250 11.04 10.41 -4.44
N PRO A 251 12.35 10.71 -4.57
CA PRO A 251 13.26 10.73 -3.42
C PRO A 251 12.83 11.67 -2.30
N SER A 252 12.34 12.86 -2.65
CA SER A 252 11.96 13.87 -1.64
C SER A 252 10.68 13.51 -0.89
N ILE A 253 9.76 12.77 -1.50
CA ILE A 253 8.49 12.37 -0.88
C ILE A 253 8.62 11.04 -0.13
N PHE A 254 9.27 10.06 -0.74
CA PHE A 254 9.31 8.68 -0.25
C PHE A 254 10.62 8.32 0.44
N TYR A 255 11.61 9.21 0.42
CA TYR A 255 12.91 9.04 1.09
C TYR A 255 13.67 7.79 0.60
N ILE A 256 13.77 7.70 -0.72
CA ILE A 256 14.39 6.59 -1.46
C ILE A 256 15.49 7.12 -2.36
N ASP A 257 16.44 6.26 -2.70
CA ASP A 257 17.49 6.59 -3.66
C ASP A 257 17.07 6.23 -5.09
N ILE A 258 17.49 7.07 -6.06
CA ILE A 258 17.40 6.75 -7.49
C ILE A 258 18.81 6.39 -7.96
N PRO A 259 19.02 5.19 -8.56
CA PRO A 259 20.29 4.81 -9.15
C PRO A 259 20.79 5.85 -10.15
N GLU A 260 22.11 6.09 -10.14
CA GLU A 260 22.74 7.08 -11.01
C GLU A 260 22.41 6.79 -12.49
N GLU A 261 22.51 5.52 -12.89
CA GLU A 261 22.23 5.05 -14.25
C GLU A 261 20.79 5.36 -14.68
N LEU A 262 19.83 5.17 -13.77
CA LEU A 262 18.43 5.48 -14.04
C LEU A 262 18.21 7.00 -14.15
N SER A 263 18.83 7.77 -13.26
CA SER A 263 18.73 9.23 -13.26
C SER A 263 19.29 9.83 -14.56
N GLU A 264 20.47 9.37 -15.00
CA GLU A 264 21.10 9.81 -16.25
C GLU A 264 20.28 9.42 -17.48
N ALA A 265 19.75 8.19 -17.52
CA ALA A 265 18.94 7.72 -18.63
C ALA A 265 17.66 8.56 -18.79
N VAL A 266 17.01 8.92 -17.68
CA VAL A 266 15.85 9.80 -17.67
C VAL A 266 16.23 11.25 -18.02
N GLU A 267 17.39 11.74 -17.59
CA GLU A 267 17.87 13.08 -17.94
C GLU A 267 18.06 13.23 -19.45
N LYS A 268 18.66 12.22 -20.10
CA LYS A 268 18.88 12.16 -21.56
C LYS A 268 17.60 12.10 -22.39
N CYS A 269 16.44 11.78 -21.78
CA CYS A 269 15.16 11.71 -22.50
C CYS A 269 14.67 13.08 -22.98
N LYS A 270 14.17 13.18 -24.20
CA LYS A 270 13.61 14.43 -24.75
C LYS A 270 12.30 14.89 -24.10
N ASP A 271 11.47 13.94 -23.64
CA ASP A 271 10.12 14.19 -23.13
C ASP A 271 9.67 13.08 -22.16
N ASN A 272 8.44 13.21 -21.64
CA ASN A 272 7.85 12.22 -20.73
C ASN A 272 7.50 10.89 -21.40
N GLN A 273 7.35 10.85 -22.73
CA GLN A 273 7.10 9.59 -23.45
C GLN A 273 8.38 8.75 -23.48
N ALA A 274 9.52 9.37 -23.80
CA ALA A 274 10.82 8.73 -23.72
C ALA A 274 11.16 8.31 -22.28
N ALA A 275 10.92 9.17 -21.28
CA ALA A 275 11.15 8.81 -19.87
C ALA A 275 10.28 7.64 -19.40
N ARG A 276 9.04 7.54 -19.88
CA ARG A 276 8.17 6.39 -19.61
C ARG A 276 8.72 5.10 -20.21
N GLN A 277 9.27 5.17 -21.42
CA GLN A 277 9.90 4.01 -22.06
C GLN A 277 11.07 3.49 -21.22
N VAL A 278 11.97 4.39 -20.81
CA VAL A 278 13.10 4.07 -19.91
C VAL A 278 12.59 3.49 -18.59
N GLY A 279 11.56 4.08 -17.98
CA GLY A 279 11.00 3.58 -16.73
C GLY A 279 10.37 2.19 -16.83
N ILE A 280 9.76 1.85 -17.97
CA ILE A 280 9.23 0.51 -18.26
C ILE A 280 10.38 -0.50 -18.41
N GLU A 281 11.40 -0.17 -19.21
CA GLU A 281 12.58 -1.02 -19.42
C GLU A 281 13.32 -1.28 -18.10
N TRP A 282 13.52 -0.25 -17.29
CA TRP A 282 14.09 -0.38 -15.95
C TRP A 282 13.26 -1.30 -15.06
N SER A 283 11.94 -1.11 -15.03
CA SER A 283 11.05 -1.94 -14.19
C SER A 283 11.03 -3.40 -14.64
N ILE A 284 11.14 -3.67 -15.95
CA ILE A 284 11.26 -5.04 -16.48
C ILE A 284 12.56 -5.68 -16.01
N MET A 285 13.69 -4.99 -16.16
CA MET A 285 15.00 -5.47 -15.68
C MET A 285 14.96 -5.77 -14.17
N GLN A 286 14.50 -4.78 -13.40
CA GLN A 286 14.34 -4.88 -11.95
C GLN A 286 13.48 -6.10 -11.56
N SER A 287 12.36 -6.28 -12.24
CA SER A 287 11.43 -7.39 -12.00
C SER A 287 12.02 -8.76 -12.34
N LYS A 288 12.77 -8.88 -13.45
CA LYS A 288 13.41 -10.15 -13.85
C LYS A 288 14.40 -10.63 -12.80
N GLU A 289 15.24 -9.74 -12.28
CA GLU A 289 16.17 -10.05 -11.18
C GLU A 289 15.45 -10.41 -9.87
N LEU A 290 14.36 -9.72 -9.53
CA LEU A 290 13.55 -10.07 -8.36
C LEU A 290 12.87 -11.45 -8.51
N MET A 291 12.39 -11.78 -9.70
CA MET A 291 11.83 -13.11 -9.99
C MET A 291 12.90 -14.20 -9.90
N GLU A 292 14.11 -13.95 -10.38
CA GLU A 292 15.25 -14.87 -10.24
C GLU A 292 15.65 -15.06 -8.76
N PHE A 293 15.58 -14.00 -7.96
CA PHE A 293 15.76 -14.07 -6.51
C PHE A 293 14.66 -14.88 -5.80
N GLY A 294 13.53 -15.14 -6.47
CA GLY A 294 12.46 -15.98 -5.95
C GLY A 294 11.41 -15.25 -5.11
N VAL A 295 11.15 -13.97 -5.41
CA VAL A 295 10.09 -13.24 -4.69
C VAL A 295 8.71 -13.88 -4.92
N PRO A 296 7.81 -13.87 -3.91
CA PRO A 296 6.52 -14.55 -4.01
C PRO A 296 5.53 -13.81 -4.93
N SER A 297 5.64 -12.48 -5.00
CA SER A 297 4.85 -11.64 -5.89
C SER A 297 5.63 -10.37 -6.27
N LEU A 298 5.36 -9.80 -7.44
CA LEU A 298 5.70 -8.42 -7.77
C LEU A 298 4.47 -7.55 -7.59
N HIS A 299 4.55 -6.53 -6.73
CA HIS A 299 3.45 -5.65 -6.42
C HIS A 299 3.62 -4.28 -7.06
N PHE A 300 2.77 -3.91 -8.02
CA PHE A 300 2.96 -2.68 -8.80
C PHE A 300 2.08 -1.51 -8.31
N TYR A 301 2.74 -0.40 -7.99
CA TYR A 301 2.09 0.89 -7.71
C TYR A 301 1.63 1.56 -9.00
N SER A 302 0.42 1.21 -9.44
CA SER A 302 -0.12 1.67 -10.73
C SER A 302 -0.43 3.17 -10.77
N MET A 303 -0.77 3.76 -9.62
CA MET A 303 -1.13 5.19 -9.48
C MET A 303 -2.19 5.65 -10.48
N GLY A 304 -3.14 4.77 -10.83
CA GLY A 304 -4.19 5.04 -11.82
C GLY A 304 -3.72 5.14 -13.27
N LYS A 305 -2.55 4.57 -13.60
CA LYS A 305 -2.02 4.47 -14.97
C LYS A 305 -1.79 3.01 -15.38
N ALA A 306 -2.64 2.48 -16.26
CA ALA A 306 -2.61 1.07 -16.63
C ALA A 306 -1.46 0.74 -17.58
N GLU A 307 -1.20 1.59 -18.57
CA GLU A 307 -0.30 1.28 -19.68
C GLU A 307 1.12 0.87 -19.26
N PRO A 308 1.81 1.56 -18.33
CA PRO A 308 3.15 1.14 -17.93
C PRO A 308 3.15 -0.24 -17.28
N VAL A 309 2.21 -0.48 -16.35
CA VAL A 309 2.10 -1.76 -15.63
C VAL A 309 1.71 -2.88 -16.60
N TYR A 310 0.78 -2.62 -17.52
CA TYR A 310 0.37 -3.58 -18.54
C TYR A 310 1.56 -4.03 -19.40
N ARG A 311 2.38 -3.09 -19.86
CA ARG A 311 3.54 -3.42 -20.71
C ARG A 311 4.62 -4.20 -19.98
N ILE A 312 4.83 -3.90 -18.70
CA ILE A 312 5.75 -4.66 -17.85
C ILE A 312 5.19 -6.06 -17.64
N ALA A 313 3.92 -6.18 -17.23
CA ALA A 313 3.29 -7.47 -16.96
C ALA A 313 3.26 -8.38 -18.20
N LYS A 314 2.98 -7.82 -19.39
CA LYS A 314 3.00 -8.53 -20.67
C LYS A 314 4.34 -9.17 -21.02
N GLU A 315 5.44 -8.58 -20.56
CA GLU A 315 6.78 -9.12 -20.79
C GLU A 315 7.15 -10.21 -19.75
N LEU A 316 6.49 -10.23 -18.59
CA LEU A 316 6.89 -11.04 -17.44
C LEU A 316 5.96 -12.23 -17.13
N PHE A 317 4.66 -12.14 -17.46
CA PHE A 317 3.62 -13.08 -17.03
C PHE A 317 2.82 -13.67 -18.19
#